data_AF-A0A642V2Y1-F1
#
_entry.id   AF-A0A642V2Y1-F1
#
_cell.length_a   1.000
_cell.length_b   1.000
_cell.length_c   1.000
_cell.angle_alpha   90.00
_cell.angle_beta   90.00
_cell.angle_gamma   90.00
#
_symmetry.space_group_name_H-M   'P 1'
#
loop_
_entity.id
_entity.type
_entity.pdbx_description
1 polymer ?
#
loop_
_entity_poly.entity_id
_entity_poly.type
_entity_poly.pdbx_seq_one_letter_code
_entity_poly.pdbx_strand_id
1 'polypeptide(L)'
;MSRPMGLRYSTIVAVHRDTPQNNPSIPFEFTTENMERAKDILQKYPPQYKKAAVMPLLDLGQRQLGFTSISVMNYVAKLLEMPPMRVYEVATFYTMYNRDPMGKYHIQLCTTTPCQLCGSDSIMEAVTKHLNIKPGQTTPDGMFTLSEVECLGACVNGPMLAINDDYYEDLTPNGIVKVISKLQKGEKVQPGVEGGGRSTCEPKSGQKVLLSKEPFDVSTVTRSDL
;
A
#
# COMPACT_ATOMS: atom_id res chain seq x y z
N MET A 1 -22.31 -7.55 -22.19
CA MET A 1 -22.26 -6.17 -22.71
C MET A 1 -20.81 -5.86 -23.06
N SER A 2 -20.52 -5.84 -24.36
CA SER A 2 -19.22 -5.55 -24.96
C SER A 2 -18.75 -4.15 -24.58
N ARG A 3 -17.55 -4.05 -23.99
CA ARG A 3 -16.91 -2.76 -23.71
C ARG A 3 -16.66 -2.03 -25.05
N PRO A 4 -17.08 -0.76 -25.21
CA PRO A 4 -16.81 -0.01 -26.43
C PRO A 4 -15.30 0.24 -26.56
N MET A 5 -14.75 -0.28 -27.65
CA MET A 5 -13.37 -0.13 -28.09
C MET A 5 -13.22 1.31 -28.64
N GLY A 6 -12.56 2.22 -27.92
CA GLY A 6 -12.33 3.57 -28.47
C GLY A 6 -11.99 4.73 -27.54
N LEU A 7 -12.08 4.60 -26.21
CA LEU A 7 -11.60 5.63 -25.28
C LEU A 7 -10.38 5.11 -24.54
N ARG A 8 -9.21 5.69 -24.85
CA ARG A 8 -8.03 5.57 -23.98
C ARG A 8 -8.30 6.41 -22.73
N TYR A 9 -9.06 5.88 -21.80
CA TYR A 9 -9.16 6.44 -20.46
C TYR A 9 -7.79 6.23 -19.82
N SER A 10 -7.06 7.31 -19.52
CA SER A 10 -6.01 7.19 -18.53
C SER A 10 -6.69 6.81 -17.21
N THR A 11 -6.40 5.63 -16.67
CA THR A 11 -6.92 5.19 -15.37
C THR A 11 -6.48 6.15 -14.25
N ILE A 12 -5.38 6.87 -14.45
CA ILE A 12 -4.90 7.92 -13.57
C ILE A 12 -5.65 9.23 -13.88
N VAL A 13 -6.44 9.71 -12.93
CA VAL A 13 -7.08 11.02 -12.98
C VAL A 13 -6.06 12.08 -12.53
N ALA A 14 -5.54 12.88 -13.46
CA ALA A 14 -4.53 13.92 -13.16
C ALA A 14 -5.13 15.33 -12.97
N VAL A 15 -6.46 15.46 -13.00
CA VAL A 15 -7.16 16.74 -12.87
C VAL A 15 -7.93 16.76 -11.55
N HIS A 16 -7.60 17.71 -10.68
CA HIS A 16 -8.34 17.95 -9.45
C HIS A 16 -9.66 18.67 -9.73
N ARG A 17 -10.71 18.29 -9.01
CA ARG A 17 -11.99 19.00 -8.98
C ARG A 17 -12.32 19.23 -7.52
N ASP A 18 -12.61 20.48 -7.17
CA ASP A 18 -12.96 20.82 -5.81
C ASP A 18 -14.24 20.08 -5.39
N THR A 19 -14.17 19.44 -4.22
CA THR A 19 -15.31 18.84 -3.55
C THR A 19 -15.47 19.44 -2.15
N PRO A 20 -16.63 19.28 -1.51
CA PRO A 20 -16.80 19.74 -0.13
C PRO A 20 -15.79 19.15 0.87
N GLN A 21 -15.23 17.98 0.56
CA GLN A 21 -14.26 17.25 1.39
C GLN A 21 -12.80 17.41 0.94
N ASN A 22 -12.56 17.88 -0.29
CA ASN A 22 -11.22 18.06 -0.86
C ASN A 22 -11.18 19.35 -1.69
N ASN A 23 -10.77 20.44 -1.06
CA ASN A 23 -10.60 21.77 -1.68
C ASN A 23 -9.53 22.55 -0.90
N PRO A 24 -8.88 23.57 -1.51
CA PRO A 24 -7.76 24.28 -0.90
C PRO A 24 -8.14 25.15 0.32
N SER A 25 -9.42 25.39 0.56
CA SER A 25 -9.90 26.18 1.70
C SER A 25 -9.98 25.39 3.01
N ILE A 26 -10.02 24.06 2.95
CA ILE A 26 -10.00 23.22 4.15
C ILE A 26 -8.60 23.31 4.78
N PRO A 27 -8.48 23.73 6.05
CA PRO A 27 -7.19 23.79 6.70
C PRO A 27 -6.66 22.37 6.98
N PHE A 28 -5.36 22.19 6.82
CA PHE A 28 -4.64 20.99 7.24
C PHE A 28 -3.35 21.41 7.92
N GLU A 29 -3.09 20.81 9.08
CA GLU A 29 -1.82 20.92 9.80
C GLU A 29 -1.48 19.56 10.37
N PHE A 30 -0.19 19.23 10.50
CA PHE A 30 0.21 18.03 11.20
C PHE A 30 -0.13 18.15 12.69
N THR A 31 -0.52 17.02 13.29
CA THR A 31 -0.61 16.90 14.75
C THR A 31 0.77 17.14 15.38
N THR A 32 0.81 17.44 16.68
CA THR A 32 2.06 17.69 17.40
C THR A 32 3.05 16.52 17.26
N GLU A 33 2.57 15.29 17.38
CA GLU A 33 3.37 14.07 17.18
C GLU A 33 3.90 13.95 15.75
N ASN A 34 3.05 14.19 14.74
CA ASN A 34 3.48 14.13 13.34
C ASN A 34 4.43 15.29 12.98
N MET A 35 4.31 16.44 13.63
CA MET A 35 5.28 17.54 13.47
C MET A 35 6.66 17.18 13.99
N GLU A 36 6.75 16.42 15.08
CA GLU A 36 8.03 15.91 15.59
C GLU A 36 8.64 14.91 14.59
N ARG A 37 7.84 13.94 14.13
CA ARG A 37 8.28 12.99 13.09
C ARG A 37 8.69 13.70 11.79
N ALA A 38 7.98 14.75 11.40
CA ALA A 38 8.33 15.55 10.23
C ALA A 38 9.70 16.24 10.38
N LYS A 39 10.04 16.74 11.57
CA LYS A 39 11.37 17.28 11.85
C LYS A 39 12.45 16.21 11.75
N ASP A 40 12.20 15.02 12.28
CA ASP A 40 13.14 13.89 12.19
C ASP A 40 13.37 13.46 10.74
N ILE A 41 12.31 13.45 9.92
CA ILE A 41 12.41 13.19 8.47
C ILE A 41 13.25 14.27 7.79
N LEU A 42 13.04 15.54 8.10
CA LEU A 42 13.79 16.65 7.51
C LEU A 42 15.29 16.58 7.84
N GLN A 43 15.66 16.15 9.05
CA GLN A 43 17.06 16.00 9.48
C GLN A 43 17.84 14.94 8.68
N LYS A 44 17.15 14.00 8.01
CA LYS A 44 17.80 13.00 7.14
C LYS A 44 18.36 13.60 5.86
N TYR A 45 17.98 14.84 5.52
CA TYR A 45 18.38 15.50 4.29
C TYR A 45 19.18 16.77 4.57
N PRO A 46 20.10 17.17 3.67
CA PRO A 46 20.81 18.43 3.78
C PRO A 46 19.82 19.62 3.82
N PRO A 47 20.08 20.68 4.62
CA PRO A 47 19.17 21.81 4.76
C PRO A 47 18.77 22.47 3.43
N GLN A 48 19.72 22.58 2.50
CA GLN A 48 19.50 23.15 1.16
C GLN A 48 18.63 22.27 0.24
N TYR A 49 18.50 20.98 0.55
CA TYR A 49 17.74 20.00 -0.24
C TYR A 49 16.55 19.41 0.52
N LYS A 50 15.94 20.18 1.43
CA LYS A 50 14.74 19.74 2.18
C LYS A 50 13.59 19.26 1.30
N LYS A 51 13.49 19.71 0.05
CA LYS A 51 12.53 19.20 -0.95
C LYS A 51 12.58 17.68 -1.14
N ALA A 52 13.70 17.02 -0.85
CA ALA A 52 13.82 15.56 -0.90
C ALA A 52 12.89 14.85 0.11
N ALA A 53 12.49 15.53 1.19
CA ALA A 53 11.55 15.02 2.19
C ALA A 53 10.08 15.03 1.72
N VAL A 54 9.77 15.50 0.50
CA VAL A 54 8.39 15.61 0.01
C VAL A 54 7.64 14.27 0.05
N MET A 55 8.30 13.18 -0.34
CA MET A 55 7.66 11.86 -0.39
C MET A 55 7.27 11.34 1.01
N PRO A 56 8.18 11.23 1.99
CA PRO A 56 7.81 10.76 3.32
C PRO A 56 6.87 11.72 4.07
N LEU A 57 6.92 13.03 3.81
CA LEU A 57 5.99 13.98 4.44
C LEU A 57 4.57 13.87 3.87
N LEU A 58 4.42 13.62 2.56
CA LEU A 58 3.12 13.31 1.98
C LEU A 58 2.54 12.00 2.54
N ASP A 59 3.36 10.97 2.72
CA ASP A 59 2.91 9.70 3.34
C ASP A 59 2.45 9.93 4.78
N LEU A 60 3.19 10.75 5.54
CA LEU A 60 2.80 11.12 6.90
C LEU A 60 1.45 11.85 6.93
N GLY A 61 1.19 12.74 5.97
CA GLY A 61 -0.09 13.43 5.82
C GLY A 61 -1.23 12.50 5.44
N GLN A 62 -0.95 11.57 4.52
CA GLN A 62 -1.90 10.52 4.15
C GLN A 62 -2.27 9.64 5.35
N ARG A 63 -1.31 9.26 6.19
CA ARG A 63 -1.57 8.47 7.40
C ARG A 63 -2.41 9.22 8.44
N GLN A 64 -2.24 10.54 8.54
CA GLN A 64 -3.02 11.37 9.45
C GLN A 64 -4.48 11.55 9.00
N LEU A 65 -4.70 11.83 7.70
CA LEU A 65 -6.01 12.16 7.16
C LEU A 65 -6.77 10.95 6.58
N GLY A 66 -6.05 9.89 6.20
CA GLY A 66 -6.56 8.70 5.49
C GLY A 66 -6.40 8.77 3.96
N PHE A 67 -6.13 9.95 3.40
CA PHE A 67 -5.85 10.16 1.98
C PHE A 67 -5.03 11.46 1.79
N THR A 68 -4.37 11.60 0.64
CA THR A 68 -3.57 12.78 0.28
C THR A 68 -4.46 13.85 -0.36
N SER A 69 -5.08 14.69 0.46
CA SER A 69 -5.92 15.82 -0.01
C SER A 69 -5.08 16.97 -0.59
N ILE A 70 -5.73 17.88 -1.32
CA ILE A 70 -5.07 19.09 -1.86
C ILE A 70 -4.51 19.97 -0.74
N SER A 71 -5.18 20.02 0.41
CA SER A 71 -4.72 20.75 1.60
C SER A 71 -3.45 20.16 2.19
N VAL A 72 -3.33 18.82 2.24
CA VAL A 72 -2.09 18.13 2.67
C VAL A 72 -0.93 18.51 1.75
N MET A 73 -1.16 18.45 0.43
CA MET A 73 -0.13 18.80 -0.55
C MET A 73 0.32 20.26 -0.42
N ASN A 74 -0.63 21.20 -0.26
CA ASN A 74 -0.33 22.62 -0.06
C ASN A 74 0.43 22.90 1.23
N TYR A 75 0.05 22.22 2.31
CA TYR A 75 0.73 22.32 3.59
C TYR A 75 2.18 21.83 3.51
N VAL A 76 2.41 20.65 2.89
CA VAL A 76 3.75 20.10 2.69
C VAL A 76 4.58 21.02 1.79
N ALA A 77 3.99 21.61 0.74
CA ALA A 77 4.65 22.57 -0.13
C ALA A 77 5.14 23.81 0.65
N LYS A 78 4.28 24.32 1.55
CA LYS A 78 4.62 25.44 2.45
C LYS A 78 5.75 25.07 3.42
N LEU A 79 5.68 23.88 4.04
CA LEU A 79 6.70 23.39 4.98
C LEU A 79 8.08 23.24 4.31
N LEU A 80 8.10 22.80 3.05
CA LEU A 80 9.32 22.58 2.28
C LEU A 80 9.78 23.79 1.47
N GLU A 81 9.07 24.92 1.55
CA GLU A 81 9.34 26.13 0.76
C GLU A 81 9.49 25.84 -0.75
N MET A 82 8.57 25.05 -1.29
CA MET A 82 8.55 24.70 -2.71
C MET A 82 7.19 25.03 -3.34
N PRO A 83 7.14 25.28 -4.67
CA PRO A 83 5.88 25.49 -5.35
C PRO A 83 4.93 24.29 -5.20
N PRO A 84 3.64 24.49 -4.91
CA PRO A 84 2.67 23.39 -4.76
C PRO A 84 2.62 22.45 -5.96
N MET A 85 2.81 22.99 -7.17
CA MET A 85 2.82 22.20 -8.40
C MET A 85 3.85 21.06 -8.37
N ARG A 86 5.02 21.27 -7.76
CA ARG A 86 6.05 20.22 -7.63
C ARG A 86 5.61 19.10 -6.69
N VAL A 87 4.81 19.43 -5.67
CA VAL A 87 4.20 18.44 -4.77
C VAL A 87 3.09 17.68 -5.50
N TYR A 88 2.27 18.37 -6.30
CA TYR A 88 1.22 17.75 -7.10
C TYR A 88 1.78 16.76 -8.14
N GLU A 89 2.90 17.11 -8.78
CA GLU A 89 3.62 16.22 -9.69
C GLU A 89 4.02 14.91 -8.99
N VAL A 90 4.66 15.01 -7.82
CA VAL A 90 5.04 13.84 -7.01
C VAL A 90 3.82 13.02 -6.59
N ALA A 91 2.81 13.68 -6.02
CA ALA A 91 1.60 13.01 -5.53
C ALA A 91 0.76 12.36 -6.63
N THR A 92 0.85 12.85 -7.86
CA THR A 92 0.14 12.26 -9.02
C THR A 92 0.96 11.15 -9.67
N PHE A 93 2.29 11.23 -9.61
CA PHE A 93 3.20 10.25 -10.22
C PHE A 93 3.23 8.93 -9.45
N TYR A 94 3.33 8.98 -8.12
CA TYR A 94 3.39 7.77 -7.29
C TYR A 94 1.99 7.30 -6.91
N THR A 95 1.67 6.05 -7.27
CA THR A 95 0.33 5.44 -7.12
C THR A 95 -0.09 5.21 -5.67
N MET A 96 0.86 5.17 -4.73
CA MET A 96 0.57 4.98 -3.30
C MET A 96 -0.09 6.19 -2.65
N TYR A 97 -0.01 7.38 -3.27
CA TYR A 97 -0.73 8.55 -2.79
C TYR A 97 -2.19 8.49 -3.27
N ASN A 98 -3.05 8.00 -2.38
CA ASN A 98 -4.48 7.96 -2.60
C ASN A 98 -5.03 9.39 -2.53
N ARG A 99 -5.48 9.96 -3.65
CA ARG A 99 -5.94 11.37 -3.73
C ARG A 99 -7.44 11.54 -3.53
N ASP A 100 -8.15 10.42 -3.49
CA ASP A 100 -9.58 10.35 -3.19
C ASP A 100 -9.79 9.70 -1.81
N PRO A 101 -10.90 9.99 -1.12
CA PRO A 101 -11.22 9.36 0.16
C PRO A 101 -11.29 7.83 0.03
N MET A 102 -10.53 7.14 0.88
CA MET A 102 -10.48 5.68 0.94
C MET A 102 -11.28 5.15 2.13
N GLY A 103 -11.69 3.89 2.05
CA GLY A 103 -12.21 3.17 3.19
C GLY A 103 -11.13 2.85 4.22
N LYS A 104 -11.54 2.40 5.40
CA LYS A 104 -10.62 2.05 6.50
C LYS A 104 -9.57 0.99 6.13
N TYR A 105 -9.94 0.06 5.25
CA TYR A 105 -9.09 -1.02 4.77
C TYR A 105 -8.95 -0.92 3.25
N HIS A 106 -7.74 -0.62 2.80
CA HIS A 106 -7.40 -0.62 1.39
C HIS A 106 -6.90 -2.02 0.99
N ILE A 107 -7.75 -2.75 0.26
CA ILE A 107 -7.44 -4.08 -0.28
C ILE A 107 -6.76 -3.90 -1.63
N GLN A 108 -5.50 -4.32 -1.72
CA GLN A 108 -4.66 -4.24 -2.90
C GLN A 108 -4.37 -5.66 -3.41
N LEU A 109 -5.07 -6.10 -4.45
CA LEU A 109 -4.90 -7.45 -5.01
C LEU A 109 -3.94 -7.41 -6.20
N CYS A 110 -2.89 -8.24 -6.15
CA CYS A 110 -1.95 -8.39 -7.25
C CYS A 110 -2.55 -9.23 -8.40
N THR A 111 -2.58 -8.68 -9.61
CA THR A 111 -3.07 -9.38 -10.83
C THR A 111 -1.97 -9.64 -11.86
N THR A 112 -0.70 -9.42 -11.50
CA THR A 112 0.43 -9.76 -12.38
C THR A 112 0.54 -11.25 -12.64
N THR A 113 1.22 -11.59 -13.74
CA THR A 113 1.31 -12.96 -14.28
C THR A 113 1.66 -14.04 -13.26
N PRO A 114 2.63 -13.89 -12.34
CA PRO A 114 2.90 -14.92 -11.34
C PRO A 114 1.69 -15.22 -10.44
N CYS A 115 0.99 -14.17 -9.99
CA CYS A 115 -0.21 -14.32 -9.17
C CYS A 115 -1.38 -14.87 -10.00
N GLN A 116 -1.49 -14.46 -11.26
CA GLN A 116 -2.52 -14.96 -12.18
C GLN A 116 -2.37 -16.46 -12.44
N LEU A 117 -1.16 -16.95 -12.69
CA LEU A 117 -0.87 -18.38 -12.86
C LEU A 117 -1.18 -19.20 -11.60
N CYS A 118 -1.08 -18.58 -10.41
CA CYS A 118 -1.47 -19.17 -9.14
C CYS A 118 -2.94 -18.94 -8.76
N GLY A 119 -3.75 -18.32 -9.64
CA GLY A 119 -5.20 -18.20 -9.48
C GLY A 119 -5.71 -16.89 -8.85
N SER A 120 -5.00 -15.77 -8.97
CA SER A 120 -5.47 -14.46 -8.44
C SER A 120 -6.83 -14.02 -8.97
N ASP A 121 -7.21 -14.42 -10.19
CA ASP A 121 -8.54 -14.13 -10.76
C ASP A 121 -9.67 -14.69 -9.88
N SER A 122 -9.49 -15.91 -9.35
CA SER A 122 -10.46 -16.53 -8.44
C SER A 122 -10.56 -15.80 -7.09
N ILE A 123 -9.44 -15.20 -6.64
CA ILE A 123 -9.41 -14.36 -5.44
C ILE A 123 -10.16 -13.05 -5.69
N MET A 124 -9.95 -12.41 -6.85
CA MET A 124 -10.67 -11.20 -7.26
C MET A 124 -12.18 -11.43 -7.30
N GLU A 125 -12.62 -12.53 -7.92
CA GLU A 125 -14.03 -12.91 -7.98
C GLU A 125 -14.62 -13.14 -6.59
N ALA A 126 -13.89 -13.80 -5.68
CA ALA A 126 -14.35 -14.02 -4.32
C ALA A 126 -14.52 -12.71 -3.54
N VAL A 127 -13.55 -11.79 -3.64
CA VAL A 127 -13.60 -10.48 -2.96
C VAL A 127 -14.72 -9.61 -3.53
N THR A 128 -14.81 -9.49 -4.85
CA THR A 128 -15.85 -8.68 -5.51
C THR A 128 -17.25 -9.21 -5.23
N LYS A 129 -17.44 -10.54 -5.20
CA LYS A 129 -18.73 -11.16 -4.85
C LYS A 129 -19.10 -10.98 -3.37
N HIS A 130 -18.12 -11.05 -2.47
CA HIS A 130 -18.36 -10.91 -1.03
C HIS A 130 -18.68 -9.47 -0.62
N LEU A 131 -17.93 -8.49 -1.17
CA LEU A 131 -18.09 -7.07 -0.84
C LEU A 131 -19.07 -6.33 -1.77
N ASN A 132 -19.48 -6.95 -2.88
CA ASN A 132 -20.36 -6.36 -3.90
C ASN A 132 -19.83 -5.02 -4.47
N ILE A 133 -18.51 -4.94 -4.68
CA ILE A 133 -17.81 -3.78 -5.25
C ILE A 133 -16.92 -4.20 -6.42
N LYS A 134 -16.53 -3.24 -7.26
CA LYS A 134 -15.55 -3.42 -8.34
C LYS A 134 -14.19 -2.82 -7.96
N PRO A 135 -13.09 -3.21 -8.64
CA PRO A 135 -11.81 -2.50 -8.50
C PRO A 135 -11.98 -0.99 -8.75
N GLY A 136 -11.39 -0.19 -7.87
CA GLY A 136 -11.53 1.27 -7.82
C GLY A 136 -12.73 1.79 -7.04
N GLN A 137 -13.53 0.93 -6.39
CA GLN A 137 -14.69 1.33 -5.60
C GLN A 137 -14.49 1.08 -4.11
N THR A 138 -15.18 1.89 -3.31
CA THR A 138 -15.28 1.75 -1.87
C THR A 138 -16.67 1.23 -1.51
N THR A 139 -16.75 0.37 -0.50
CA THR A 139 -18.02 -0.14 0.03
C THR A 139 -18.88 1.00 0.62
N PRO A 140 -20.22 0.90 0.59
CA PRO A 140 -21.11 1.97 1.08
C PRO A 140 -20.95 2.29 2.58
N ASP A 141 -20.45 1.34 3.36
CA ASP A 141 -20.13 1.49 4.79
C ASP A 141 -18.79 2.21 5.03
N GLY A 142 -18.03 2.54 3.97
CA GLY A 142 -16.72 3.20 4.07
C GLY A 142 -15.63 2.31 4.67
N MET A 143 -15.84 0.99 4.74
CA MET A 143 -14.89 0.09 5.40
C MET A 143 -13.81 -0.43 4.46
N PHE A 144 -14.13 -0.79 3.21
CA PHE A 144 -13.20 -1.42 2.28
C PHE A 144 -13.13 -0.69 0.96
N THR A 145 -11.91 -0.46 0.46
CA THR A 145 -11.67 -0.05 -0.92
C THR A 145 -10.89 -1.13 -1.63
N LEU A 146 -11.36 -1.56 -2.79
CA LEU A 146 -10.68 -2.57 -3.60
C LEU A 146 -9.87 -1.89 -4.70
N SER A 147 -8.58 -2.20 -4.79
CA SER A 147 -7.71 -1.81 -5.89
C SER A 147 -7.03 -3.03 -6.48
N GLU A 148 -7.07 -3.10 -7.80
CA GLU A 148 -6.18 -3.97 -8.56
C GLU A 148 -4.82 -3.29 -8.64
N VAL A 149 -3.77 -4.01 -8.28
CA VAL A 149 -2.40 -3.51 -8.27
C VAL A 149 -1.46 -4.45 -9.02
N GLU A 150 -0.31 -3.91 -9.38
CA GLU A 150 0.78 -4.65 -9.99
C GLU A 150 1.55 -5.46 -8.92
N CYS A 151 2.74 -5.96 -9.28
CA CYS A 151 3.57 -6.79 -8.42
C CYS A 151 3.92 -6.08 -7.09
N LEU A 152 3.56 -6.72 -5.97
CA LEU A 152 3.87 -6.26 -4.61
C LEU A 152 5.13 -6.93 -4.01
N GLY A 153 5.87 -7.73 -4.79
CA GLY A 153 7.14 -8.32 -4.38
C GLY A 153 7.05 -9.67 -3.65
N ALA A 154 5.86 -10.21 -3.39
CA ALA A 154 5.67 -11.51 -2.75
C ALA A 154 5.36 -12.65 -3.75
N CYS A 155 6.01 -12.66 -4.92
CA CYS A 155 5.67 -13.58 -6.01
C CYS A 155 5.81 -15.07 -5.65
N VAL A 156 6.78 -15.43 -4.80
CA VAL A 156 6.97 -16.80 -4.33
C VAL A 156 5.80 -17.27 -3.46
N ASN A 157 5.05 -16.33 -2.90
CA ASN A 157 3.86 -16.52 -2.07
C ASN A 157 2.54 -16.18 -2.81
N GLY A 158 2.55 -16.20 -4.15
CA GLY A 158 1.35 -16.01 -4.95
C GLY A 158 0.32 -17.14 -4.78
N PRO A 159 -0.99 -16.87 -4.81
CA PRO A 159 -1.61 -15.54 -4.98
C PRO A 159 -1.60 -14.74 -3.65
N MET A 160 -1.47 -13.42 -3.76
CA MET A 160 -1.32 -12.53 -2.61
C MET A 160 -2.11 -11.23 -2.75
N LEU A 161 -2.38 -10.59 -1.62
CA LEU A 161 -2.88 -9.22 -1.53
C LEU A 161 -2.30 -8.51 -0.32
N ALA A 162 -2.35 -7.19 -0.34
CA ALA A 162 -2.09 -6.37 0.84
C ALA A 162 -3.41 -5.76 1.36
N ILE A 163 -3.53 -5.66 2.68
CA ILE A 163 -4.57 -4.87 3.33
C ILE A 163 -3.87 -3.80 4.14
N ASN A 164 -4.03 -2.54 3.74
CA ASN A 164 -3.22 -1.43 4.23
C ASN A 164 -1.72 -1.72 4.04
N ASP A 165 -0.96 -1.83 5.14
CA ASP A 165 0.49 -2.06 5.12
C ASP A 165 0.87 -3.55 5.28
N ASP A 166 -0.11 -4.44 5.50
CA ASP A 166 0.13 -5.85 5.84
C ASP A 166 -0.12 -6.78 4.64
N TYR A 167 0.80 -7.73 4.43
CA TYR A 167 0.70 -8.72 3.34
C TYR A 167 -0.02 -9.98 3.81
N TYR A 168 -0.90 -10.49 2.96
CA TYR A 168 -1.61 -11.75 3.10
C TYR A 168 -1.35 -12.59 1.86
N GLU A 169 -0.73 -13.74 2.06
CA GLU A 169 -0.09 -14.50 0.99
C GLU A 169 -0.57 -15.95 0.98
N ASP A 170 -0.29 -16.70 -0.10
CA ASP A 170 -0.77 -18.08 -0.28
C ASP A 170 -2.28 -18.26 -0.17
N LEU A 171 -3.00 -17.27 -0.69
CA LEU A 171 -4.41 -17.16 -0.43
C LEU A 171 -5.25 -18.19 -1.17
N THR A 172 -6.38 -18.51 -0.56
CA THR A 172 -7.46 -19.26 -1.21
C THR A 172 -8.73 -18.40 -1.23
N PRO A 173 -9.67 -18.62 -2.18
CA PRO A 173 -10.92 -17.87 -2.24
C PRO A 173 -11.70 -17.87 -0.92
N ASN A 174 -11.71 -19.01 -0.22
CA ASN A 174 -12.37 -19.13 1.08
C ASN A 174 -11.56 -18.47 2.21
N GLY A 175 -10.23 -18.49 2.12
CA GLY A 175 -9.33 -17.85 3.07
C GLY A 175 -9.52 -16.34 3.12
N ILE A 176 -9.49 -15.68 1.96
CA ILE A 176 -9.66 -14.23 1.90
C ILE A 176 -11.03 -13.77 2.40
N VAL A 177 -12.10 -14.51 2.10
CA VAL A 177 -13.44 -14.16 2.60
C VAL A 177 -13.48 -14.22 4.13
N LYS A 178 -12.79 -15.20 4.75
CA LYS A 178 -12.65 -15.27 6.20
C LYS A 178 -11.83 -14.11 6.75
N VAL A 179 -10.74 -13.73 6.10
CA VAL A 179 -9.92 -12.56 6.48
C VAL A 179 -10.77 -11.29 6.46
N ILE A 180 -11.48 -11.02 5.37
CA ILE A 180 -12.35 -9.85 5.24
C ILE A 180 -13.47 -9.87 6.30
N SER A 181 -14.11 -11.02 6.51
CA SER A 181 -15.16 -11.17 7.54
C SER A 181 -14.64 -10.93 8.96
N LYS A 182 -13.39 -11.31 9.26
CA LYS A 182 -12.75 -11.02 10.55
C LYS A 182 -12.47 -9.53 10.71
N LEU A 183 -11.95 -8.88 9.66
CA LEU A 183 -11.71 -7.43 9.67
C LEU A 183 -13.01 -6.62 9.81
N GLN A 184 -14.12 -7.09 9.22
CA GLN A 184 -15.45 -6.51 9.42
C GLN A 184 -15.89 -6.52 10.89
N LYS A 185 -15.52 -7.57 11.63
CA LYS A 185 -15.79 -7.70 13.07
C LYS A 185 -14.79 -6.93 13.96
N GLY A 186 -13.78 -6.31 13.36
CA GLY A 186 -12.70 -5.63 14.08
C GLY A 186 -11.70 -6.58 14.73
N GLU A 187 -11.69 -7.86 14.34
CA GLU A 187 -10.71 -8.83 14.83
C GLU A 187 -9.34 -8.58 14.17
N LYS A 188 -8.27 -8.76 14.95
CA LYS A 188 -6.91 -8.71 14.41
C LYS A 188 -6.63 -10.00 13.62
N VAL A 189 -6.23 -9.84 12.37
CA VAL A 189 -5.76 -10.95 11.53
C VAL A 189 -4.23 -10.90 11.48
N GLN A 190 -3.58 -12.06 11.56
CA GLN A 190 -2.13 -12.12 11.43
C GLN A 190 -1.74 -12.01 9.95
N PRO A 191 -0.79 -11.13 9.58
CA PRO A 191 -0.21 -11.09 8.25
C PRO A 191 0.64 -12.34 7.96
N GLY A 192 0.96 -12.53 6.69
CA GLY A 192 1.85 -13.57 6.19
C GLY A 192 1.15 -14.66 5.41
N VAL A 193 1.76 -15.83 5.38
CA VAL A 193 1.34 -16.98 4.59
C VAL A 193 0.10 -17.64 5.20
N GLU A 194 -0.96 -17.77 4.42
CA GLU A 194 -2.16 -18.52 4.80
C GLU A 194 -2.02 -20.03 4.49
N GLY A 195 -2.72 -20.89 5.24
CA GLY A 195 -2.96 -22.28 4.84
C GLY A 195 -2.03 -23.35 5.42
N GLY A 196 -0.96 -22.97 6.13
CA GLY A 196 -0.04 -23.91 6.79
C GLY A 196 0.84 -24.68 5.80
N GLY A 197 2.15 -24.77 6.08
CA GLY A 197 3.11 -25.50 5.23
C GLY A 197 4.38 -24.71 4.89
N ARG A 198 4.37 -23.40 5.10
CA ARG A 198 5.57 -22.55 5.15
C ARG A 198 5.32 -21.33 6.02
N SER A 199 6.40 -20.72 6.50
CA SER A 199 6.47 -19.55 7.35
C SER A 199 6.64 -18.28 6.51
N THR A 200 7.55 -18.31 5.54
CA THR A 200 7.81 -17.19 4.63
C THR A 200 8.01 -17.71 3.21
N CYS A 201 9.23 -17.71 2.67
CA CYS A 201 9.54 -18.05 1.28
C CYS A 201 10.10 -19.47 1.10
N GLU A 202 10.19 -20.28 2.15
CA GLU A 202 10.69 -21.64 2.03
C GLU A 202 9.74 -22.53 1.20
N PRO A 203 10.25 -23.65 0.64
CA PRO A 203 9.40 -24.60 -0.05
C PRO A 203 8.29 -25.13 0.87
N LYS A 204 7.07 -25.29 0.34
CA LYS A 204 5.91 -25.84 1.09
C LYS A 204 6.14 -27.25 1.65
N SER A 205 7.15 -27.97 1.15
CA SER A 205 7.58 -29.29 1.66
C SER A 205 8.62 -29.21 2.77
N GLY A 206 8.86 -28.02 3.33
CA GLY A 206 9.84 -27.73 4.36
C GLY A 206 11.17 -27.22 3.82
N GLN A 207 11.96 -26.61 4.71
CA GLN A 207 13.30 -26.09 4.42
C GLN A 207 14.23 -27.18 3.86
N LYS A 208 15.07 -26.82 2.87
CA LYS A 208 16.01 -27.75 2.20
C LYS A 208 17.48 -27.32 2.28
N VAL A 209 17.77 -26.12 2.77
CA VAL A 209 19.12 -25.53 2.71
C VAL A 209 19.61 -25.09 4.09
N LEU A 210 18.96 -24.10 4.70
CA LEU A 210 19.33 -23.57 6.02
C LEU A 210 18.83 -24.50 7.14
N LEU A 211 19.44 -25.68 7.24
CA LEU A 211 19.07 -26.74 8.20
C LEU A 211 19.91 -26.72 9.47
N SER A 212 20.99 -25.93 9.50
CA SER A 212 21.83 -25.81 10.69
C SER A 212 21.09 -25.04 11.78
N LYS A 213 21.28 -25.46 13.03
CA LYS A 213 20.69 -24.78 14.19
C LYS A 213 21.32 -23.40 14.42
N GLU A 214 22.61 -23.27 14.12
CA GLU A 214 23.38 -22.05 14.30
C GLU A 214 23.98 -21.59 12.97
N PRO A 215 24.12 -20.27 12.75
CA PRO A 215 24.78 -19.74 11.57
C PRO A 215 26.27 -20.07 11.59
N PHE A 216 26.85 -20.23 10.40
CA PHE A 216 28.29 -20.41 10.27
C PHE A 216 29.02 -19.10 10.64
N ASP A 217 29.97 -19.19 11.56
CA ASP A 217 30.80 -18.05 11.95
C ASP A 217 31.93 -17.83 10.94
N VAL A 218 31.81 -16.76 10.15
CA VAL A 218 32.78 -16.36 9.13
C VAL A 218 34.15 -16.03 9.77
N SER A 219 34.18 -15.63 11.04
CA SER A 219 35.42 -15.31 11.77
C SER A 219 36.41 -16.49 11.80
N THR A 220 35.89 -17.71 11.77
CA THR A 220 36.68 -18.95 11.83
C THR A 220 37.48 -19.24 10.56
N VAL A 221 37.17 -18.57 9.45
CA VAL A 221 37.82 -18.75 8.14
C VAL A 221 38.38 -17.45 7.56
N THR A 222 38.01 -16.29 8.10
CA THR A 222 38.69 -15.03 7.80
C THR A 222 40.02 -14.96 8.52
N ARG A 223 41.04 -14.39 7.86
CA ARG A 223 42.33 -14.17 8.51
C ARG A 223 42.14 -13.26 9.72
N SER A 224 42.86 -13.55 10.79
CA SER A 224 42.77 -12.83 12.07
C SER A 224 43.37 -11.41 12.04
N ASP A 225 43.91 -10.97 10.89
CA ASP A 225 44.58 -9.68 10.69
C ASP A 225 43.70 -8.59 10.05
N LEU A 226 42.42 -8.87 9.79
CA LEU A 226 41.40 -7.92 9.32
C LEU A 226 40.49 -7.49 10.47
#